data_AF-A0A7K1BPV8-F1
#
_entry.id   AF-A0A7K1BPV8-F1
#
_cell.length_a   1.000
_cell.length_b   1.000
_cell.length_c   1.000
_cell.angle_alpha   90.00
_cell.angle_beta   90.00
_cell.angle_gamma   90.00
#
_symmetry.space_group_name_H-M   'P 1'
#
loop_
_entity.id
_entity.type
_entity.pdbx_description
1 polymer ?
#
loop_
_entity_poly.entity_id
_entity_poly.type
_entity_poly.pdbx_seq_one_letter_code
_entity_poly.pdbx_strand_id
1 'polypeptide(L)'
;MSNTELLYKDPLAAAQVAADEIAKRTGIASHDIALVMGSGWVSAVDALGAPAYECDADEITGFLPPAVEGHSGKVRSYEIHDGSKKICALVFLGRTHLYEGKGIEPVVHSVRTAVKAGCKIVILTNACGGINKDYRVGQPV
;
A
#
# COMPACT_ATOMS: atom_id res chain seq x y z
N MET A 1 2.67 -16.34 -17.36
CA MET A 1 3.33 -16.21 -16.04
C MET A 1 2.27 -15.77 -15.06
N SER A 2 2.24 -16.33 -13.86
CA SER A 2 1.29 -15.87 -12.82
C SER A 2 1.61 -14.41 -12.43
N ASN A 3 0.65 -13.71 -11.81
CA ASN A 3 0.85 -12.35 -11.30
C ASN A 3 2.07 -12.24 -10.38
N THR A 4 2.55 -13.35 -9.79
CA THR A 4 3.59 -13.35 -8.75
C THR A 4 4.91 -13.97 -9.19
N GLU A 5 4.96 -14.69 -10.31
CA GLU A 5 6.23 -15.26 -10.83
C GLU A 5 7.25 -14.16 -11.18
N LEU A 6 6.79 -13.06 -11.78
CA LEU A 6 7.65 -11.93 -12.11
C LEU A 6 8.24 -11.29 -10.86
N LEU A 7 7.47 -11.22 -9.76
CA LEU A 7 7.93 -10.65 -8.50
C LEU A 7 9.20 -11.33 -7.99
N TYR A 8 9.26 -12.66 -8.00
CA TYR A 8 10.43 -13.38 -7.49
C TYR A 8 11.60 -13.42 -8.47
N LYS A 9 11.33 -13.30 -9.78
CA LYS A 9 12.36 -13.35 -10.82
C LYS A 9 13.04 -11.99 -11.04
N ASP A 10 12.25 -10.93 -11.11
CA ASP A 10 12.70 -9.54 -11.29
C ASP A 10 11.77 -8.60 -10.51
N PRO A 11 12.04 -8.38 -9.21
CA PRO A 11 11.17 -7.61 -8.34
C PRO A 11 11.03 -6.14 -8.77
N LEU A 12 12.03 -5.57 -9.43
CA LEU A 12 12.00 -4.19 -9.89
C LEU A 12 11.17 -4.05 -11.17
N ALA A 13 11.23 -5.02 -12.08
CA ALA A 13 10.34 -5.08 -13.22
C ALA A 13 8.89 -5.33 -12.79
N ALA A 14 8.65 -6.22 -11.81
CA ALA A 14 7.32 -6.43 -11.26
C ALA A 14 6.73 -5.15 -10.67
N ALA A 15 7.54 -4.39 -9.91
CA ALA A 15 7.11 -3.11 -9.35
C ALA A 15 6.83 -2.04 -10.43
N GLN A 16 7.57 -2.05 -11.54
CA GLN A 16 7.29 -1.16 -12.67
C GLN A 16 5.95 -1.50 -13.32
N VAL A 17 5.71 -2.78 -13.61
CA VAL A 17 4.44 -3.24 -14.19
C VAL A 17 3.26 -2.90 -13.27
N ALA A 18 3.40 -3.14 -11.96
CA ALA A 18 2.38 -2.79 -10.98
C ALA A 18 2.08 -1.28 -10.94
N ALA A 19 3.11 -0.44 -11.02
CA ALA A 19 2.94 1.01 -11.09
C ALA A 19 2.22 1.45 -12.37
N ASP A 20 2.57 0.87 -13.52
CA ASP A 20 1.92 1.17 -14.80
C ASP A 20 0.45 0.74 -14.80
N GLU A 21 0.13 -0.40 -14.19
CA GLU A 21 -1.24 -0.87 -13.97
C GLU A 21 -2.03 0.10 -13.08
N ILE A 22 -1.45 0.56 -11.98
CA ILE A 22 -2.07 1.56 -11.10
C ILE A 22 -2.32 2.86 -11.87
N ALA A 23 -1.35 3.36 -12.63
CA ALA A 23 -1.52 4.57 -13.42
C ALA A 23 -2.66 4.44 -14.44
N LYS A 24 -2.73 3.30 -15.14
CA LYS A 24 -3.80 3.00 -16.10
C LYS A 24 -5.18 2.90 -15.43
N ARG A 25 -5.26 2.21 -14.29
CA ARG A 25 -6.51 1.97 -13.56
C ARG A 25 -7.05 3.25 -12.90
N THR A 26 -6.16 4.09 -12.37
CA THR A 26 -6.52 5.32 -11.65
C THR A 26 -6.65 6.54 -12.57
N GLY A 27 -6.06 6.50 -13.76
CA GLY A 27 -5.93 7.68 -14.63
C GLY A 27 -4.88 8.70 -14.14
N ILE A 28 -4.09 8.36 -13.12
CA ILE A 28 -3.10 9.22 -12.50
C ILE A 28 -1.71 8.70 -12.84
N ALA A 29 -0.96 9.43 -13.67
CA ALA A 29 0.36 9.01 -14.14
C ALA A 29 1.43 8.92 -13.04
N SER A 30 1.28 9.71 -11.97
CA SER A 30 2.22 9.76 -10.84
C SER A 30 1.49 10.11 -9.55
N HIS A 31 1.78 9.38 -8.49
CA HIS A 31 1.36 9.68 -7.12
C HIS A 31 2.49 10.38 -6.36
N ASP A 32 2.14 11.22 -5.39
CA ASP A 32 3.10 12.03 -4.64
C ASP A 32 3.57 11.31 -3.37
N ILE A 33 2.62 10.63 -2.71
CA ILE A 33 2.80 10.01 -1.40
C ILE A 33 2.14 8.64 -1.36
N ALA A 34 2.78 7.71 -0.67
CA ALA A 34 2.20 6.41 -0.36
C ALA A 34 1.97 6.23 1.14
N LEU A 35 0.89 5.52 1.49
CA LEU A 35 0.57 5.11 2.85
C LEU A 35 0.47 3.59 2.90
N VAL A 36 1.26 2.95 3.75
CA VAL A 36 1.16 1.51 4.02
C VAL A 36 0.51 1.33 5.37
N MET A 37 -0.72 0.81 5.35
CA MET A 37 -1.63 0.84 6.49
C MET A 37 -1.65 -0.51 7.18
N GLY A 38 -1.06 -0.54 8.38
CA GLY A 38 -1.03 -1.70 9.25
C GLY A 38 -2.36 -1.95 9.98
N SER A 39 -2.38 -2.99 10.81
CA SER A 39 -3.54 -3.33 11.65
C SER A 39 -3.99 -2.13 12.51
N GLY A 40 -5.30 -1.87 12.52
CA GLY A 40 -5.90 -0.78 13.30
C GLY A 40 -5.96 0.59 12.60
N TRP A 41 -5.40 0.73 11.40
CA TRP A 41 -5.30 2.02 10.71
C TRP A 41 -6.31 2.24 9.57
N VAL A 42 -7.20 1.26 9.29
CA VAL A 42 -8.20 1.38 8.21
C VAL A 42 -9.11 2.59 8.41
N SER A 43 -9.61 2.81 9.63
CA SER A 43 -10.49 3.95 9.93
C SER A 43 -9.80 5.30 9.74
N ALA A 44 -8.46 5.37 9.86
CA ALA A 44 -7.71 6.60 9.60
C ALA A 44 -7.69 6.93 8.10
N VAL A 45 -7.70 5.91 7.23
CA VAL A 45 -7.82 6.08 5.78
C VAL A 45 -9.24 6.48 5.39
N ASP A 46 -10.26 5.88 6.03
CA ASP A 46 -11.65 6.23 5.76
C ASP A 46 -11.95 7.71 6.07
N ALA A 47 -11.21 8.31 7.02
CA ALA A 47 -11.27 9.74 7.32
C ALA A 47 -10.76 10.65 6.18
N LEU A 48 -10.03 10.13 5.19
CA LEU A 48 -9.65 10.86 3.98
C LEU A 48 -10.84 11.04 3.01
N GLY A 49 -11.98 10.40 3.28
CA GLY A 49 -13.15 10.42 2.43
C GLY A 49 -13.18 9.28 1.42
N ALA A 50 -13.98 9.44 0.36
CA ALA A 50 -14.10 8.44 -0.69
C ALA A 50 -12.84 8.44 -1.58
N PRO A 51 -12.22 7.26 -1.84
CA PRO A 51 -11.14 7.16 -2.81
C PRO A 51 -11.65 7.45 -4.22
N ALA A 52 -10.79 8.02 -5.07
CA ALA A 52 -11.05 8.19 -6.50
C ALA A 52 -11.04 6.83 -7.24
N TYR A 53 -10.30 5.86 -6.73
CA TYR A 53 -10.25 4.50 -7.23
C TYR A 53 -9.92 3.51 -6.10
N GLU A 54 -10.52 2.32 -6.14
CA GLU A 54 -10.22 1.19 -5.24
C GLU A 54 -10.24 -0.12 -6.05
N CYS A 55 -9.29 -1.02 -5.77
CA CYS A 55 -9.33 -2.41 -6.23
C CYS A 55 -8.78 -3.35 -5.16
N ASP A 56 -9.00 -4.66 -5.34
CA ASP A 56 -8.26 -5.66 -4.57
C ASP A 56 -6.78 -5.64 -4.97
N ALA A 57 -5.90 -5.84 -3.99
CA ALA A 57 -4.47 -5.73 -4.22
C ALA A 57 -3.97 -6.81 -5.19
N ASP A 58 -4.50 -8.03 -5.10
CA ASP A 58 -4.11 -9.19 -5.93
C ASP A 58 -4.53 -9.08 -7.41
N GLU A 59 -5.35 -8.08 -7.75
CA GLU A 59 -5.57 -7.66 -9.13
C GLU A 59 -4.37 -6.95 -9.76
N ILE A 60 -3.40 -6.51 -8.96
CA ILE A 60 -2.18 -5.81 -9.38
C ILE A 60 -1.01 -6.78 -9.37
N THR A 61 -0.17 -6.72 -10.40
CA THR A 61 1.01 -7.57 -10.57
C THR A 61 1.90 -7.56 -9.31
N GLY A 62 2.31 -8.74 -8.87
CA GLY A 62 3.19 -8.97 -7.73
C GLY A 62 2.52 -8.92 -6.36
N PHE A 63 1.26 -8.52 -6.25
CA PHE A 63 0.53 -8.64 -4.99
C PHE A 63 -0.06 -10.04 -4.83
N LEU A 64 -0.07 -10.52 -3.60
CA LEU A 64 -0.57 -11.85 -3.26
C LEU A 64 -1.99 -11.77 -2.72
N PRO A 65 -2.85 -12.75 -3.02
CA PRO A 65 -4.16 -12.85 -2.39
C PRO A 65 -4.00 -12.99 -0.87
N PRO A 66 -5.00 -12.52 -0.10
CA PRO A 66 -4.99 -12.61 1.36
C PRO A 66 -4.92 -14.06 1.82
N ALA A 67 -4.23 -14.30 2.94
CA ALA A 67 -4.14 -15.63 3.55
C ALA A 67 -5.42 -16.05 4.29
N VAL A 68 -6.31 -15.10 4.62
CA VAL A 68 -7.53 -15.30 5.39
C VAL A 68 -8.70 -14.61 4.69
N GLU A 69 -9.80 -15.34 4.52
CA GLU A 69 -11.05 -14.83 3.96
C GLU A 69 -11.57 -13.67 4.83
N GLY A 70 -11.87 -12.52 4.21
CA GLY A 70 -12.29 -11.29 4.92
C GLY A 70 -11.17 -10.30 5.26
N HIS A 71 -9.90 -10.64 5.02
CA HIS A 71 -8.75 -9.72 5.14
C HIS A 71 -8.15 -9.36 3.78
N SER A 72 -8.98 -9.07 2.76
CA SER A 72 -8.44 -8.68 1.45
C SER A 72 -7.72 -7.34 1.55
N GLY A 73 -6.45 -7.34 1.14
CA GLY A 73 -5.70 -6.10 1.02
C GLY A 73 -6.29 -5.29 -0.13
N LYS A 74 -6.48 -3.99 0.07
CA LYS A 74 -6.98 -3.08 -0.96
C LYS A 74 -5.89 -2.11 -1.37
N VAL A 75 -5.94 -1.67 -2.63
CA VAL A 75 -5.18 -0.51 -3.09
C VAL A 75 -6.18 0.60 -3.41
N ARG A 76 -5.98 1.77 -2.79
CA ARG A 76 -6.81 2.95 -3.01
C ARG A 76 -5.97 4.09 -3.56
N SER A 77 -6.55 4.85 -4.48
CA SER A 77 -6.00 6.10 -4.98
C SER A 77 -6.88 7.25 -4.54
N TYR A 78 -6.27 8.30 -4.00
CA TYR A 78 -6.93 9.51 -3.54
C TYR A 78 -6.39 10.73 -4.28
N GLU A 79 -7.28 11.67 -4.57
CA GLU A 79 -6.93 13.04 -4.94
C GLU A 79 -7.36 13.95 -3.78
N ILE A 80 -6.39 14.38 -2.99
CA ILE A 80 -6.62 15.21 -1.80
C ILE A 80 -6.38 16.66 -2.19
N HIS A 81 -7.38 17.51 -1.96
CA HIS A 81 -7.34 18.93 -2.30
C HIS A 81 -7.29 19.79 -1.04
N ASP A 82 -6.31 20.70 -0.99
CA ASP A 82 -6.22 21.77 0.01
C ASP A 82 -5.99 23.10 -0.71
N GLY A 83 -7.09 23.82 -0.94
CA GLY A 83 -7.09 25.02 -1.80
C GLY A 83 -6.65 24.69 -3.23
N SER A 84 -5.55 25.31 -3.68
CA SER A 84 -4.97 25.05 -4.99
C SER A 84 -3.98 23.88 -5.02
N LYS A 85 -3.64 23.30 -3.86
CA LYS A 85 -2.74 22.16 -3.77
C LYS A 85 -3.54 20.88 -3.99
N LYS A 86 -3.03 20.02 -4.85
CA LYS A 86 -3.52 18.66 -5.08
C LYS A 86 -2.41 17.69 -4.70
N ILE A 87 -2.77 16.67 -3.93
CA ILE A 87 -1.88 15.57 -3.54
C ILE A 87 -2.55 14.27 -4.01
N CYS A 88 -1.87 13.53 -4.88
CA CYS A 88 -2.25 12.19 -5.27
C CYS A 88 -1.66 11.19 -4.27
N ALA A 89 -2.50 10.57 -3.44
CA ALA A 89 -2.07 9.60 -2.44
C ALA A 89 -2.41 8.17 -2.86
N LEU A 90 -1.44 7.27 -2.73
CA LEU A 90 -1.59 5.84 -2.99
C LEU A 90 -1.60 5.08 -1.66
N VAL A 91 -2.71 4.45 -1.32
CA VAL A 91 -2.89 3.78 -0.02
C VAL A 91 -2.96 2.28 -0.21
N PHE A 92 -2.07 1.56 0.48
CA PHE A 92 -2.09 0.11 0.58
C PHE A 92 -2.71 -0.27 1.93
N LEU A 93 -3.92 -0.83 1.88
CA LEU A 93 -4.60 -1.38 3.04
C LEU A 93 -4.17 -2.83 3.21
N GLY A 94 -3.42 -3.11 4.28
CA GLY A 94 -2.82 -4.43 4.51
C GLY A 94 -1.45 -4.59 3.87
N ARG A 95 -0.75 -5.64 4.27
CA ARG A 95 0.61 -5.95 3.85
C ARG A 95 0.93 -7.42 4.08
N THR A 96 1.84 -7.96 3.26
CA THR A 96 2.42 -9.27 3.54
C THR A 96 3.47 -9.14 4.64
N HIS A 97 3.39 -9.98 5.65
CA HIS A 97 4.39 -10.07 6.71
C HIS A 97 5.43 -11.14 6.40
N LEU A 98 6.65 -10.92 6.88
CA LEU A 98 7.73 -11.90 6.70
C LEU A 98 7.40 -13.25 7.37
N TYR A 99 6.68 -13.24 8.49
CA TYR A 99 6.26 -14.45 9.19
C TYR A 99 5.24 -15.31 8.41
N GLU A 100 4.65 -14.79 7.32
CA GLU A 100 3.74 -15.57 6.46
C GLU A 100 4.49 -16.56 5.55
N GLY A 101 5.83 -16.57 5.57
CA GLY A 101 6.63 -17.56 4.86
C GLY A 101 6.70 -17.38 3.34
N LYS A 102 6.29 -16.22 2.82
CA LYS A 102 6.25 -15.90 1.38
C LYS A 102 7.55 -15.26 0.86
N GLY A 103 8.60 -15.19 1.69
CA GLY A 103 9.86 -14.53 1.36
C GLY A 103 9.79 -13.00 1.49
N ILE A 104 10.89 -12.33 1.16
CA ILE A 104 11.03 -10.87 1.34
C ILE A 104 10.34 -10.06 0.23
N GLU A 105 10.27 -10.59 -0.98
CA GLU A 105 9.79 -9.84 -2.15
C GLU A 105 8.35 -9.33 -1.97
N PRO A 106 7.38 -10.14 -1.51
CA PRO A 106 6.02 -9.66 -1.28
C PRO A 106 5.89 -8.68 -0.11
N VAL A 107 6.82 -8.71 0.85
CA VAL A 107 6.83 -7.84 2.03
C VAL A 107 7.12 -6.40 1.63
N VAL A 108 8.05 -6.21 0.69
CA VAL A 108 8.54 -4.88 0.27
C VAL A 108 7.93 -4.40 -1.06
N HIS A 109 7.13 -5.24 -1.72
CA HIS A 109 6.58 -4.96 -3.06
C HIS A 109 5.72 -3.70 -3.13
N SER A 110 4.90 -3.43 -2.11
CA SER A 110 4.06 -2.22 -2.06
C SER A 110 4.89 -0.94 -2.09
N VAL A 111 6.00 -0.90 -1.35
CA VAL A 111 6.90 0.26 -1.30
C VAL A 111 7.62 0.44 -2.63
N ARG A 112 8.11 -0.64 -3.25
CA ARG A 112 8.75 -0.55 -4.57
C ARG A 112 7.77 -0.09 -5.64
N THR A 113 6.56 -0.64 -5.64
CA THR A 113 5.46 -0.23 -6.52
C THR A 113 5.14 1.25 -6.33
N ALA A 114 5.02 1.73 -5.09
CA ALA A 114 4.79 3.14 -4.79
C ALA A 114 5.88 4.06 -5.36
N VAL A 115 7.15 3.70 -5.16
CA VAL A 115 8.29 4.48 -5.69
C VAL A 115 8.26 4.49 -7.22
N LYS A 116 7.92 3.37 -7.86
CA LYS A 116 7.76 3.27 -9.32
C LYS A 116 6.56 4.07 -9.83
N ALA A 117 5.49 4.17 -9.04
CA ALA A 117 4.33 5.02 -9.29
C ALA A 117 4.61 6.52 -9.02
N GLY A 118 5.85 6.88 -8.69
CA GLY A 118 6.30 8.27 -8.55
C GLY A 118 6.36 8.80 -7.13
N CYS A 119 5.86 8.05 -6.14
CA CYS A 119 5.80 8.51 -4.75
C CYS A 119 7.20 8.87 -4.24
N LYS A 120 7.33 10.07 -3.67
CA LYS A 120 8.58 10.55 -3.04
C LYS A 120 8.58 10.39 -1.53
N ILE A 121 7.40 10.21 -0.95
CA ILE A 121 7.19 10.04 0.48
C ILE A 121 6.44 8.73 0.68
N VAL A 122 6.87 7.96 1.68
CA VAL A 122 6.17 6.74 2.11
C VAL A 122 5.93 6.85 3.61
N ILE A 123 4.66 6.84 4.00
CA ILE A 123 4.22 6.75 5.39
C ILE A 123 4.00 5.27 5.72
N LEU A 124 4.81 4.74 6.63
CA LEU A 124 4.67 3.38 7.13
C LEU A 124 4.00 3.41 8.50
N THR A 125 2.92 2.65 8.66
CA THR A 125 2.21 2.51 9.93
C THR A 125 2.23 1.05 10.40
N ASN A 126 2.16 0.84 11.71
CA ASN A 126 2.01 -0.48 12.29
C ASN A 126 1.30 -0.39 13.66
N ALA A 127 0.90 -1.55 14.18
CA ALA A 127 0.59 -1.72 15.60
C ALA A 127 1.83 -2.29 16.30
N CYS A 128 2.12 -1.82 17.52
CA CYS A 128 3.22 -2.34 18.33
C CYS A 128 2.89 -2.29 19.83
N GLY A 129 3.62 -3.08 20.61
CA GLY A 129 3.64 -2.93 22.06
C GLY A 129 4.65 -1.86 22.47
N GLY A 130 4.20 -0.89 23.27
CA GLY A 130 5.07 0.12 23.88
C GLY A 130 5.72 -0.41 25.16
N ILE A 131 7.05 -0.29 25.27
CA ILE A 131 7.80 -0.64 26.49
C ILE A 131 8.09 0.57 27.38
N ASN A 132 8.00 1.79 26.82
CA ASN A 132 8.05 3.01 27.62
C ASN A 132 6.77 3.12 28.45
N LYS A 133 6.92 3.19 29.77
CA LYS A 133 5.81 3.22 30.73
C LYS A 133 4.97 4.51 30.63
N ASP A 134 5.49 5.55 29.99
CA ASP A 134 4.76 6.81 29.80
C ASP A 134 3.79 6.74 28.61
N TYR A 135 3.91 5.73 27.73
CA TYR A 135 3.00 5.52 26.62
C TYR A 135 1.68 4.89 27.06
N ARG A 136 0.60 5.28 26.38
CA ARG A 136 -0.76 4.78 26.65
C ARG A 136 -1.29 4.00 25.45
N VAL A 137 -2.20 3.05 25.71
CA VAL A 137 -2.90 2.32 24.64
C VAL A 137 -3.63 3.32 23.73
N GLY A 138 -3.45 3.19 22.41
CA GLY A 138 -4.03 4.09 21.40
C GLY A 138 -3.23 5.36 21.13
N GLN A 139 -2.10 5.59 21.82
CA GLN A 139 -1.22 6.72 21.55
C GLN A 139 -0.39 6.47 20.27
N PRO A 140 -0.43 7.37 19.26
CA PRO A 140 0.50 7.32 18.14
C PRO A 140 1.91 7.78 18.58
N VAL A 141 2.95 7.18 17.99
CA VAL A 141 4.38 7.48 18.22
C VAL A 141 5.07 7.61 16.87
#